data_AF-A0A963YGH8-F1
#
_entry.id   AF-A0A963YGH8-F1
#
_cell.length_a   1.000
_cell.length_b   1.000
_cell.length_c   1.000
_cell.angle_alpha   90.00
_cell.angle_beta   90.00
_cell.angle_gamma   90.00
#
_symmetry.space_group_name_H-M   'P 1'
#
loop_
_entity.id
_entity.type
_entity.pdbx_description
1 polymer ?
#
loop_
_entity_poly.entity_id
_entity_poly.type
_entity_poly.pdbx_seq_one_letter_code
_entity_poly.pdbx_strand_id
1 'polypeptide(L)' 'MTMQSALIVDDHPLFCDALAMTLKAFVGIGRIDTADRIDTAVERLGGGPLPDVVVLDLNLPDVHGMEGLVRIRQVA' A
#
# COMPACT_ATOMS: atom_id res chain seq x y z
N MET A 1 17.78 5.57 -8.74
CA MET A 1 17.20 4.99 -7.51
C MET A 1 16.34 3.82 -7.94
N THR A 2 16.62 2.61 -7.46
CA THR A 2 15.78 1.44 -7.74
C THR A 2 14.67 1.38 -6.71
N MET A 3 13.41 1.33 -7.12
CA MET A 3 12.31 1.00 -6.21
C MET A 3 12.43 -0.46 -5.80
N GLN A 4 12.58 -0.71 -4.51
CA GLN A 4 12.80 -2.06 -3.96
C GLN A 4 11.63 -2.55 -3.10
N SER A 5 10.79 -1.63 -2.64
CA SER A 5 9.69 -1.91 -1.73
C SER A 5 8.38 -1.21 -2.12
N ALA A 6 7.26 -1.92 -2.00
CA ALA A 6 5.92 -1.37 -2.17
C ALA A 6 4.97 -1.81 -1.06
N LEU A 7 4.02 -0.96 -0.71
CA LEU A 7 2.88 -1.28 0.14
C LEU A 7 1.59 -1.18 -0.68
N ILE A 8 0.80 -2.25 -0.72
CA ILE A 8 -0.53 -2.26 -1.35
C ILE A 8 -1.58 -2.21 -0.24
N VAL A 9 -2.52 -1.27 -0.34
CA VAL A 9 -3.62 -1.10 0.61
C VAL A 9 -4.93 -1.32 -0.13
N ASP A 10 -5.49 -2.53 -0.01
CA ASP A 10 -6.68 -2.99 -0.72
C ASP A 10 -7.31 -4.15 0.07
N ASP A 11 -8.62 -4.13 0.28
CA ASP A 11 -9.35 -5.17 1.02
C ASP A 11 -9.72 -6.38 0.14
N HIS A 12 -9.42 -6.34 -1.17
CA HIS A 12 -9.65 -7.44 -2.11
C HIS A 12 -8.38 -8.28 -2.31
N PRO A 13 -8.32 -9.51 -1.78
CA PRO A 13 -7.12 -10.36 -1.87
C PRO A 13 -6.65 -10.62 -3.31
N LEU A 14 -7.60 -10.79 -4.25
CA LEU A 14 -7.30 -11.03 -5.67
C LEU A 14 -6.60 -9.84 -6.33
N PHE A 15 -6.95 -8.61 -5.94
CA PHE A 15 -6.34 -7.40 -6.48
C PHE A 15 -4.93 -7.21 -5.91
N CYS A 16 -4.76 -7.44 -4.61
CA CYS A 16 -3.45 -7.48 -3.97
C CYS A 16 -2.49 -8.42 -4.69
N ASP A 17 -2.92 -9.67 -4.97
CA ASP A 17 -2.09 -10.67 -5.65
C ASP A 17 -1.74 -10.23 -7.08
N ALA A 18 -2.73 -9.80 -7.87
CA ALA A 18 -2.51 -9.38 -9.25
C ALA A 18 -1.56 -8.18 -9.35
N LEU A 19 -1.73 -7.20 -8.47
CA LEU A 19 -0.89 -6.00 -8.44
C LEU A 19 0.53 -6.33 -7.95
N ALA A 20 0.65 -7.18 -6.92
CA ALA A 20 1.96 -7.63 -6.44
C ALA A 20 2.73 -8.39 -7.54
N MET A 21 2.05 -9.27 -8.29
CA MET A 21 2.65 -9.95 -9.44
C MET A 21 3.11 -8.96 -10.51
N THR A 22 2.28 -7.96 -10.82
CA THR A 22 2.60 -6.92 -11.82
C THR A 22 3.80 -6.08 -11.40
N LEU A 23 3.85 -5.61 -10.15
CA LEU A 23 4.97 -4.82 -9.62
C LEU A 23 6.27 -5.63 -9.60
N LYS A 24 6.22 -6.91 -9.23
CA LYS A 24 7.39 -7.81 -9.30
C LYS A 24 7.87 -8.01 -10.73
N ALA A 25 6.96 -8.28 -11.67
CA ALA A 25 7.30 -8.64 -13.04
C ALA A 25 7.82 -7.46 -13.87
N PHE A 26 7.22 -6.27 -13.72
CA PHE A 26 7.51 -5.12 -14.59
C PHE A 26 8.42 -4.07 -13.94
N VAL A 27 8.34 -3.90 -12.62
CA VAL A 27 9.11 -2.87 -11.89
C VAL A 27 10.32 -3.48 -11.18
N GLY A 28 10.32 -4.79 -10.92
CA GLY A 28 11.40 -5.48 -10.21
C GLY A 28 11.40 -5.22 -8.70
N ILE A 29 10.25 -4.84 -8.14
CA ILE A 29 10.11 -4.61 -6.69
C ILE A 29 10.18 -5.95 -5.97
N GLY A 30 11.23 -6.14 -5.14
CA GLY A 30 11.48 -7.39 -4.44
C GLY A 30 10.64 -7.58 -3.19
N ARG A 31 10.34 -6.50 -2.47
CA ARG A 31 9.53 -6.53 -1.23
C ARG A 31 8.17 -5.89 -1.48
N ILE A 32 7.11 -6.67 -1.32
CA ILE A 32 5.73 -6.16 -1.43
C ILE A 32 4.99 -6.59 -0.19
N ASP A 33 4.52 -5.59 0.55
CA ASP A 33 3.70 -5.76 1.73
C ASP A 33 2.25 -5.37 1.38
N THR A 34 1.28 -6.01 2.04
CA THR A 34 -0.15 -5.71 1.85
C THR A 34 -0.81 -5.32 3.18
N ALA A 35 -1.82 -4.46 3.09
CA ALA A 35 -2.72 -4.10 4.18
C ALA A 35 -4.15 -4.07 3.64
N ASP A 36 -5.10 -4.54 4.44
CA ASP A 36 -6.53 -4.63 4.09
C ASP A 36 -7.33 -3.39 4.51
N ARG A 37 -6.70 -2.49 5.26
CA ARG A 37 -7.34 -1.33 5.91
C ARG A 37 -6.37 -0.15 5.98
N ILE A 38 -6.90 1.07 5.98
CA ILE A 38 -6.11 2.28 6.18
C ILE A 38 -5.43 2.28 7.54
N ASP A 39 -6.13 1.89 8.60
CA ASP A 39 -5.55 1.92 9.96
C ASP A 39 -4.30 1.02 10.03
N THR A 40 -4.37 -0.20 9.48
CA THR A 40 -3.23 -1.12 9.38
C THR A 40 -2.08 -0.52 8.57
N ALA A 41 -2.39 0.17 7.46
CA ALA A 41 -1.38 0.82 6.63
C ALA A 41 -0.70 2.00 7.37
N VAL A 42 -1.47 2.80 8.09
CA VAL A 42 -0.99 3.95 8.87
C VAL A 42 -0.08 3.49 10.01
N GLU A 43 -0.47 2.45 10.75
CA GLU A 43 0.37 1.86 11.79
C GLU A 43 1.72 1.37 11.24
N ARG A 44 1.70 0.71 10.08
CA ARG A 44 2.93 0.23 9.42
C ARG A 44 3.83 1.36 8.96
N LEU A 45 3.26 2.41 8.36
CA LEU A 45 4.03 3.58 7.90
C LEU A 45 4.61 4.37 9.07
N GLY A 46 3.88 4.50 10.18
CA GLY A 46 4.36 5.22 11.37
C GLY A 46 5.39 4.46 12.21
N GLY A 47 5.38 3.12 12.18
CA GLY A 47 6.23 2.28 13.02
C GLY A 47 7.38 1.56 12.31
N GLY A 48 7.43 1.60 10.97
CA GLY A 48 8.33 0.79 10.17
C GLY A 48 9.12 1.57 9.11
N PRO A 49 10.03 0.89 8.38
CA PRO A 49 10.70 1.48 7.24
C PRO A 49 9.68 1.80 6.13
N LEU A 50 9.69 3.06 5.67
CA LEU A 50 8.80 3.54 4.61
C LEU A 50 9.05 2.77 3.29
N PRO A 51 7.98 2.37 2.58
CA PRO A 51 8.10 1.78 1.25
C PRO A 51 8.44 2.86 0.21
N ASP A 52 9.01 2.45 -0.93
CA ASP A 52 9.28 3.37 -2.04
C ASP A 52 8.00 3.79 -2.77
N VAL A 53 6.98 2.94 -2.74
CA VAL A 53 5.66 3.15 -3.37
C VAL A 53 4.55 2.68 -2.43
N VAL A 54 3.49 3.47 -2.35
CA VAL A 54 2.21 3.04 -1.77
C VAL A 54 1.17 3.01 -2.88
N VAL A 55 0.50 1.87 -3.05
CA VAL A 55 -0.69 1.75 -3.89
C VAL A 55 -1.89 1.66 -2.97
N LEU A 56 -2.86 2.55 -3.17
CA LEU A 56 -3.99 2.73 -2.28
C LEU A 56 -5.29 2.59 -3.07
N ASP A 57 -6.14 1.65 -2.64
CA ASP A 57 -7.55 1.66 -3.01
C ASP A 57 -8.30 2.76 -2.25
N LEU A 58 -9.14 3.50 -2.97
CA LEU A 58 -9.95 4.59 -2.41
C LEU A 58 -11.31 4.10 -1.91
N ASN A 59 -11.66 2.84 -2.17
CA ASN A 59 -12.93 2.23 -1.79
C ASN A 59 -12.80 1.26 -0.60
N LEU A 60 -11.90 1.57 0.33
CA LEU A 60 -11.72 0.78 1.54
C LEU A 60 -12.89 0.93 2.51
N PRO A 61 -13.23 -0.13 3.27
CA PRO A 61 -14.41 -0.14 4.16
C PRO A 61 -14.28 0.78 5.38
N ASP A 62 -13.06 1.20 5.73
CA ASP A 62 -12.74 1.93 6.95
C ASP A 62 -12.51 3.44 6.74
N VAL A 63 -12.60 3.92 5.50
CA VAL A 63 -12.48 5.34 5.17
C VAL A 63 -13.46 5.77 4.10
N HIS A 64 -13.80 7.06 4.08
CA HIS A 64 -14.68 7.60 3.05
C HIS A 64 -13.88 8.37 2.00
N GLY A 65 -13.68 7.75 0.84
CA GLY A 65 -13.02 8.35 -0.32
C GLY A 65 -11.59 8.84 -0.02
N MET A 66 -11.35 10.15 -0.14
CA MET A 66 -10.01 10.73 -0.05
C MET A 66 -9.44 10.83 1.38
N GLU A 67 -10.24 10.53 2.41
CA GLU A 67 -9.77 10.53 3.80
C GLU A 67 -8.58 9.58 4.01
N GLY A 68 -8.60 8.42 3.35
CA GLY A 68 -7.48 7.47 3.38
C GLY A 68 -6.17 8.07 2.86
N LEU A 69 -6.21 8.81 1.75
CA LEU A 69 -5.03 9.47 1.20
C LEU A 69 -4.48 10.54 2.16
N VAL A 70 -5.36 11.31 2.79
CA VAL A 70 -4.95 12.35 3.75
C VAL A 70 -4.23 11.72 4.94
N ARG A 71 -4.76 10.62 5.48
CA ARG A 71 -4.15 9.88 6.61
C ARG A 71 -2.77 9.32 6.23
N ILE A 72 -2.67 8.62 5.10
CA ILE A 72 -1.40 8.07 4.61
C ILE A 72 -0.35 9.19 4.45
N ARG A 73 -0.72 10.33 3.85
CA ARG A 73 0.19 11.47 3.64
C ARG A 73 0.64 12.16 4.93
N GLN A 74 -0.10 12.00 6.03
CA GLN A 74 0.31 12.56 7.32
C GLN A 74 1.38 11.72 8.03
N VAL A 75 1.53 10.44 7.65
CA VAL A 75 2.43 9.49 8.31
C VAL A 75 3.59 9.01 7.42
N ALA A 76 3.44 9.11 6.10
CA ALA A 76 4.51 8.88 5.12
C ALA A 76 5.40 10.11 4.96
#